data_AF-A0A3G4VLB4-F1
#
_entry.id   AF-A0A3G4VLB4-F1
#
_cell.length_a   1.000
_cell.length_b   1.000
_cell.length_c   1.000
_cell.angle_alpha   90.00
_cell.angle_beta   90.00
_cell.angle_gamma   90.00
#
_symmetry.space_group_name_H-M   'P 1'
#
loop_
_entity.id
_entity.type
_entity.pdbx_description
1 polymer ?
#
loop_
_entity_poly.entity_id
_entity_poly.type
_entity_poly.pdbx_seq_one_letter_code
_entity_poly.pdbx_strand_id
1 'polypeptide(L)'
;MSASTWTSTPGTPIAKYRDVTSSYQAVRPRPHYRVVNTRNDDVAYLRLQDGTSICLPPNFDTVFANAYSVTGIKISSRSTC
;
A
#
# COMPACT_ATOMS: atom_id res chain seq x y z
N MET A 1 -18.67 1.63 0.29
CA MET A 1 -17.84 0.87 -0.69
C MET A 1 -16.47 1.53 -0.77
N SER A 2 -15.49 1.12 0.05
CA SER A 2 -14.19 1.82 0.20
C SER A 2 -13.05 1.09 -0.51
N ALA A 3 -12.10 1.84 -1.09
CA ALA A 3 -10.94 1.32 -1.85
C ALA A 3 -9.65 2.10 -1.51
N SER A 4 -8.54 1.38 -1.28
CA SER A 4 -7.20 1.92 -0.94
C SER A 4 -6.63 2.74 -2.08
N THR A 5 -6.25 3.99 -1.83
CA THR A 5 -5.88 4.98 -2.86
C THR A 5 -4.44 5.44 -2.64
N TRP A 6 -3.54 5.10 -3.55
CA TRP A 6 -2.14 5.52 -3.53
C TRP A 6 -1.98 6.78 -4.35
N THR A 7 -1.43 7.91 -3.89
CA THR A 7 -1.40 9.16 -4.69
C THR A 7 0.01 9.73 -4.89
N SER A 8 0.32 10.21 -6.10
CA SER A 8 1.53 10.98 -6.41
C SER A 8 1.11 12.41 -6.74
N THR A 9 1.15 13.28 -5.73
CA THR A 9 0.90 14.73 -5.79
C THR A 9 -0.54 15.11 -6.20
N PRO A 10 -1.03 16.27 -5.73
CA PRO A 10 -2.27 16.31 -4.95
C PRO A 10 -3.47 15.71 -5.73
N GLY A 11 -3.92 14.53 -5.29
CA GLY A 11 -5.23 14.00 -5.68
C GLY A 11 -5.27 12.92 -6.75
N THR A 12 -4.17 12.52 -7.40
CA THR A 12 -4.25 11.46 -8.43
C THR A 12 -3.88 10.09 -7.87
N PRO A 13 -4.80 9.12 -7.83
CA PRO A 13 -4.50 7.75 -7.46
C PRO A 13 -3.54 7.10 -8.47
N ILE A 14 -2.29 6.84 -8.09
CA ILE A 14 -1.29 6.05 -8.82
C ILE A 14 -1.80 4.63 -9.04
N ALA A 15 -2.40 4.05 -8.00
CA ALA A 15 -2.98 2.73 -8.03
C ALA A 15 -4.08 2.61 -6.96
N LYS A 16 -5.14 1.89 -7.30
CA LYS A 16 -6.19 1.54 -6.35
C LYS A 16 -6.30 0.03 -6.28
N TYR A 17 -6.20 -0.49 -5.07
CA TYR A 17 -6.30 -1.92 -4.80
C TYR A 17 -7.55 -2.14 -3.96
N ARG A 18 -8.53 -2.85 -4.51
CA ARG A 18 -9.85 -3.03 -3.90
C ARG A 18 -10.16 -4.47 -3.53
N ASP A 19 -9.32 -5.42 -3.94
CA ASP A 19 -9.54 -6.82 -3.64
C ASP A 19 -8.51 -7.32 -2.65
N VAL A 20 -8.96 -8.15 -1.71
CA VAL A 20 -8.09 -8.92 -0.82
C VAL A 20 -7.30 -9.88 -1.71
N THR A 21 -5.98 -9.85 -1.60
CA THR A 21 -5.12 -10.69 -2.44
C THR A 21 -4.35 -11.69 -1.60
N SER A 22 -4.34 -12.94 -2.05
CA SER A 22 -3.50 -13.99 -1.47
C SER A 22 -2.01 -13.72 -1.74
N SER A 23 -1.70 -13.05 -2.85
CA SER A 23 -0.35 -12.72 -3.31
C SER A 23 -0.06 -11.21 -3.35
N TYR A 24 1.23 -10.87 -3.49
CA TYR A 24 1.66 -9.49 -3.74
C TYR A 24 1.39 -9.12 -5.20
N GLN A 25 0.64 -8.04 -5.39
CA GLN A 25 0.45 -7.40 -6.67
C GLN A 25 1.64 -6.48 -6.93
N ALA A 26 2.31 -6.65 -8.08
CA ALA A 26 3.44 -5.81 -8.44
C ALA A 26 2.99 -4.36 -8.59
N VAL A 27 3.69 -3.47 -7.90
CA VAL A 27 3.58 -2.01 -8.09
C VAL A 27 4.81 -1.52 -8.81
N ARG A 28 4.64 -0.50 -9.65
CA ARG A 28 5.78 0.15 -10.28
C ARG A 28 6.48 1.02 -9.23
N PRO A 29 7.74 0.70 -8.86
CA PRO A 29 8.49 1.50 -7.90
C PRO A 29 8.67 2.93 -8.45
N ARG A 30 8.50 3.93 -7.58
CA ARG A 30 8.67 5.34 -7.92
C ARG A 30 9.41 6.05 -6.79
N PRO A 31 10.19 7.11 -7.09
CA PRO A 31 10.74 7.98 -6.06
C PRO A 31 9.60 8.80 -5.42
N HIS A 32 9.62 8.92 -4.08
CA HIS A 32 8.68 9.69 -3.25
C HIS A 32 7.18 9.47 -3.55
N TYR A 33 6.53 8.63 -2.76
CA TYR A 33 5.07 8.44 -2.84
C TYR A 33 4.48 8.18 -1.46
N ARG A 34 3.18 8.51 -1.35
CA ARG A 34 2.37 8.26 -0.16
C ARG A 34 1.47 7.06 -0.38
N VAL A 35 1.44 6.22 0.62
CA VAL A 35 0.60 5.05 0.71
C VAL A 35 -0.52 5.34 1.66
N VAL A 36 -1.76 5.10 1.26
CA VAL A 36 -2.91 5.25 2.15
C VAL A 36 -3.71 3.96 2.13
N ASN A 37 -3.80 3.31 3.27
CA ASN A 37 -4.76 2.25 3.48
C ASN A 37 -6.08 2.86 3.94
N THR A 38 -7.05 2.97 3.04
CA THR A 38 -8.40 3.47 3.35
C THR A 38 -9.38 2.34 3.69
N ARG A 39 -8.88 1.12 3.91
CA ARG A 39 -9.67 -0.01 4.42
C ARG A 39 -9.92 0.19 5.90
N ASN A 40 -11.09 -0.24 6.37
CA ASN A 40 -11.48 -0.14 7.78
C ASN A 40 -11.13 -1.41 8.58
N ASP A 41 -11.03 -2.54 7.89
CA ASP A 41 -10.97 -3.89 8.47
C ASP A 41 -9.87 -4.76 7.84
N ASP A 42 -9.22 -4.27 6.78
CA ASP A 42 -8.14 -4.97 6.08
C ASP A 42 -6.80 -4.26 6.25
N VAL A 43 -5.74 -5.02 6.50
CA VAL A 43 -4.36 -4.53 6.50
C VAL A 43 -3.74 -4.60 5.11
N ALA A 44 -2.82 -3.69 4.81
CA ALA A 44 -2.05 -3.70 3.59
C ALA A 44 -0.58 -4.02 3.88
N TYR A 45 -0.08 -5.12 3.35
CA TYR A 45 1.35 -5.46 3.38
C TYR A 45 2.05 -4.85 2.16
N LEU A 46 3.06 -4.04 2.42
CA LEU A 46 3.85 -3.36 1.43
C LEU A 46 5.19 -4.07 1.32
N ARG A 47 5.47 -4.71 0.20
CA ARG A 47 6.76 -5.33 -0.08
C ARG A 47 7.71 -4.28 -0.62
N LEU A 48 8.84 -4.12 0.04
CA LEU A 48 9.92 -3.24 -0.34
C LEU A 48 10.88 -3.93 -1.32
N GLN A 49 11.74 -3.13 -1.95
CA GLN A 49 12.76 -3.57 -2.91
C GLN A 49 13.81 -4.51 -2.29
N ASP A 50 14.06 -4.40 -0.99
CA ASP A 50 14.95 -5.27 -0.22
C ASP A 50 14.32 -6.64 0.13
N GLY A 51 13.04 -6.83 -0.21
CA GLY A 51 12.27 -8.04 0.11
C GLY A 51 11.55 -7.98 1.45
N THR A 52 11.79 -6.95 2.27
CA THR A 52 11.11 -6.72 3.54
C THR A 52 9.64 -6.36 3.29
N SER A 53 8.77 -6.67 4.24
CA SER A 53 7.36 -6.27 4.18
C SER A 53 6.98 -5.37 5.34
N ILE A 54 6.36 -4.23 5.06
CA ILE A 54 5.77 -3.34 6.05
C ILE A 54 4.29 -3.64 6.15
N CYS A 55 3.78 -3.80 7.36
CA CYS A 55 2.34 -3.91 7.58
C CYS A 55 1.76 -2.51 7.83
N LEU A 56 0.77 -2.15 7.04
CA LEU A 56 0.04 -0.90 7.16
C LEU A 56 -1.36 -1.18 7.72
N PRO A 57 -1.67 -0.75 8.96
CA PRO A 57 -2.96 -1.00 9.58
C PRO A 57 -4.12 -0.31 8.83
N PRO A 58 -5.38 -0.68 9.13
CA PRO A 58 -6.56 -0.03 8.57
C PRO A 58 -6.57 1.48 8.87
N ASN A 59 -7.06 2.28 7.93
CA ASN A 59 -7.14 3.75 8.02
C ASN A 59 -5.81 4.47 8.31
N PHE A 60 -4.69 3.85 7.95
CA PHE A 60 -3.36 4.40 8.19
C PHE A 60 -2.67 4.76 6.87
N ASP A 61 -1.74 5.72 6.95
CA ASP A 61 -0.92 6.12 5.83
C ASP A 61 0.56 6.12 6.18
N THR A 62 1.40 5.94 5.18
CA THR A 62 2.84 6.02 5.32
C THR A 62 3.46 6.68 4.10
N VAL A 63 4.56 7.39 4.30
CA VAL A 63 5.28 8.11 3.25
C VAL A 63 6.64 7.46 3.10
N PHE A 64 6.96 7.02 1.89
CA PHE A 64 8.27 6.49 1.56
C PHE A 64 9.12 7.58 0.92
N ALA A 65 10.23 7.91 1.59
CA ALA A 65 11.26 8.76 1.02
C ALA A 65 12.04 8.02 -0.09
N ASN A 66 12.78 8.77 -0.91
CA ASN A 66 13.58 8.27 -2.05
C ASN A 66 14.41 7.00 -1.83
N ALA A 67 14.77 6.65 -0.59
CA ALA A 67 15.53 5.46 -0.28
C ALA A 67 14.71 4.16 -0.37
N TYR A 68 13.37 4.22 -0.31
CA TYR A 68 12.51 3.05 -0.19
C TYR A 68 11.48 2.96 -1.31
N SER A 69 11.62 1.91 -2.13
CA SER A 69 10.64 1.59 -3.17
C SER A 69 9.81 0.39 -2.77
N VAL A 70 8.49 0.53 -2.80
CA VAL A 70 7.52 -0.56 -2.67
C VAL A 70 7.42 -1.20 -4.05
N THR A 71 7.70 -2.49 -4.10
CA THR A 71 7.67 -3.34 -5.30
C THR A 71 6.42 -4.20 -5.35
N GLY A 72 5.74 -4.38 -4.22
CA GLY A 72 4.48 -5.12 -4.17
C GLY A 72 3.53 -4.64 -3.08
N ILE A 73 2.24 -4.83 -3.29
CA ILE A 73 1.21 -4.65 -2.27
C ILE A 73 0.38 -5.92 -2.15
N LYS A 74 0.04 -6.31 -0.92
CA LYS A 74 -0.86 -7.41 -0.62
C LYS A 74 -1.90 -6.93 0.38
N ILE A 75 -3.17 -7.02 0.04
CA ILE A 75 -4.26 -6.71 0.98
C ILE A 75 -4.68 -8.01 1.66
N SER A 76 -4.70 -8.02 2.98
CA SER A 76 -5.13 -9.18 3.77
C SER A 76 -6.35 -8.79 4.59
N SER A 77 -7.31 -9.70 4.70
CA SER A 77 -8.54 -9.52 5.48
C SER A 77 -8.35 -9.61 7.00
N ARG A 78 -7.19 -9.19 7.49
CA ARG A 78 -6.87 -9.12 8.92
C ARG A 78 -7.09 -7.69 9.37
N SER A 79 -7.65 -7.52 10.56
CA SER A 79 -7.86 -6.21 11.18
C SER A 79 -6.60 -5.66 11.87
N THR A 80 -5.58 -6.50 12.09
CA THR A 80 -4.33 -6.10 12.76
C THR A 80 -3.09 -6.60 12.02
N CYS A 81 -2.06 -5.75 12.08
CA CYS A 81 -0.67 -6.15 11.94
C CYS A 81 -0.24 -6.88 13.23
#